data_AF-A0A1M4ZI75-F1
#
_entry.id   AF-A0A1M4ZI75-F1
#
_cell.length_a   1.000
_cell.length_b   1.000
_cell.length_c   1.000
_cell.angle_alpha   90.00
_cell.angle_beta   90.00
_cell.angle_gamma   90.00
#
_symmetry.space_group_name_H-M   'P 1'
#
loop_
_entity.id
_entity.type
_entity.pdbx_description
1 polymer ?
#
loop_
_entity_poly.entity_id
_entity_poly.type
_entity_poly.pdbx_seq_one_letter_code
_entity_poly.pdbx_strand_id
1 'polypeptide(L)'
;MEKSTGWVCLHRKMMDNQIFKSDKLWKMYTWCLLKATHKEVDQVVGRQIVNLKPGQFVTGRHSASKELGFKSSTTNDLFNQLKFNNIISINSNNKFSVITLIGWDIEQVYQEGTVIKDSIRIGNKSDNTFGTNNNLNNLNNLNNKDYAQMAEQLWSIYPKKKGKAKAMAKIPKLIKEFSYEELERAIKRYTDETKGRDTQYIKQGDTFFNVGYVDYLDDNYQPTEREEEDEIIKEFQEINKKYG
;
A
#
# COMPACT_ATOMS: atom_id res chain seq x y z
N MET A 1 -21.00 27.48 0.72
CA MET A 1 -19.79 26.69 0.42
C MET A 1 -19.15 27.32 -0.80
N GLU A 2 -18.03 28.02 -0.62
CA GLU A 2 -17.25 28.50 -1.76
C GLU A 2 -16.93 27.32 -2.66
N LYS A 3 -17.29 27.42 -3.94
CA LYS A 3 -16.86 26.43 -4.93
C LYS A 3 -15.36 26.61 -5.08
N SER A 4 -14.58 25.71 -4.47
CA SER A 4 -13.16 25.56 -4.75
C SER A 4 -13.01 25.35 -6.26
N THR A 5 -12.56 26.38 -6.97
CA THR A 5 -12.23 26.29 -8.38
C THR A 5 -10.77 25.84 -8.45
N GLY A 6 -10.52 24.74 -9.16
CA GLY A 6 -9.21 24.13 -9.18
C GLY A 6 -9.12 23.01 -10.21
N TRP A 7 -7.89 22.60 -10.50
CA TRP A 7 -7.57 21.52 -11.41
C TRP A 7 -6.85 20.44 -10.61
N VAL A 8 -7.12 19.18 -10.91
CA VAL A 8 -6.36 18.06 -10.36
C VAL A 8 -5.48 17.49 -11.46
N CYS A 9 -4.20 17.29 -11.18
CA CYS A 9 -3.28 16.61 -12.08
C CYS A 9 -3.42 15.09 -11.93
N LEU A 10 -3.42 14.38 -13.06
CA LEU A 10 -3.45 12.93 -13.12
C LEU A 10 -2.17 12.45 -13.81
N HIS A 11 -1.43 11.55 -13.18
CA HIS A 11 -0.22 10.99 -13.77
C HIS A 11 -0.55 9.96 -14.86
N ARG A 12 0.13 10.03 -16.01
CA ARG A 12 -0.14 9.15 -17.18
C ARG A 12 0.05 7.65 -16.88
N LYS A 13 1.00 7.30 -15.99
CA LYS A 13 1.20 5.92 -15.48
C LYS A 13 -0.06 5.28 -14.92
N MET A 14 -1.09 6.06 -14.57
CA MET A 14 -2.35 5.51 -14.09
C MET A 14 -3.09 4.71 -15.15
N MET A 15 -2.82 4.95 -16.44
CA MET A 15 -3.36 4.14 -17.56
C MET A 15 -2.86 2.70 -17.53
N ASP A 16 -1.67 2.46 -16.97
CA ASP A 16 -1.06 1.13 -16.88
C ASP A 16 -1.57 0.35 -15.65
N ASN A 17 -2.23 1.04 -14.70
CA ASN A 17 -2.71 0.46 -13.45
C ASN A 17 -4.05 -0.27 -13.65
N GLN A 18 -4.27 -1.36 -12.89
CA GLN A 18 -5.51 -2.13 -12.86
C GLN A 18 -6.76 -1.27 -12.54
N ILE A 19 -6.59 -0.12 -11.86
CA ILE A 19 -7.67 0.84 -11.60
C ILE A 19 -8.34 1.31 -12.89
N PHE A 20 -7.55 1.63 -13.91
CA PHE A 20 -8.07 2.20 -15.16
C PHE A 20 -8.83 1.17 -15.99
N LYS A 21 -8.60 -0.13 -15.76
CA LYS A 21 -9.30 -1.23 -16.44
C LYS A 21 -10.77 -1.34 -16.04
N SER A 22 -11.15 -0.86 -14.85
CA SER A 22 -12.54 -0.86 -14.38
C SER A 22 -13.13 0.55 -14.42
N ASP A 23 -14.21 0.72 -15.18
CA ASP A 23 -15.00 1.95 -15.27
C ASP A 23 -15.44 2.48 -13.90
N LYS A 24 -15.93 1.59 -13.03
CA LYS A 24 -16.42 1.92 -11.69
C LYS A 24 -15.29 2.29 -10.73
N LEU A 25 -14.18 1.55 -10.79
CA LEU A 25 -13.02 1.79 -9.93
C LEU A 25 -12.31 3.09 -10.32
N TRP A 26 -12.19 3.36 -11.62
CA TRP A 26 -11.71 4.63 -12.15
C TRP A 26 -12.61 5.80 -11.75
N LYS A 27 -13.93 5.66 -11.87
CA LYS A 27 -14.90 6.68 -11.43
C LYS A 27 -14.79 6.96 -9.93
N MET A 28 -14.62 5.92 -9.11
CA MET A 28 -14.41 6.08 -7.66
C MET A 28 -13.10 6.81 -7.37
N TYR A 29 -12.01 6.43 -8.02
CA TYR A 29 -10.70 7.04 -7.82
C TYR A 29 -10.69 8.53 -8.18
N THR A 30 -11.18 8.87 -9.37
CA THR A 30 -11.29 10.26 -9.83
C THR A 30 -12.19 11.10 -8.93
N TRP A 31 -13.27 10.53 -8.42
CA TRP A 31 -14.10 11.21 -7.42
C TRP A 31 -13.35 11.46 -6.10
N CYS A 32 -12.54 10.51 -5.63
CA CYS A 32 -11.72 10.69 -4.42
C CYS A 32 -10.74 11.86 -4.61
N LEU A 33 -10.05 11.90 -5.76
CA LEU A 33 -9.16 12.99 -6.15
C LEU A 33 -9.82 14.36 -6.14
N LEU A 34 -11.01 14.45 -6.73
CA LEU A 34 -11.75 15.72 -6.81
C LEU A 34 -12.32 16.17 -5.46
N LYS A 35 -12.53 15.23 -4.53
CA LYS A 35 -13.14 15.51 -3.22
C LYS A 35 -12.10 15.86 -2.16
N ALA A 36 -10.85 15.47 -2.36
CA ALA A 36 -9.76 15.77 -1.44
C ALA A 36 -9.51 17.28 -1.33
N THR A 37 -9.16 17.73 -0.12
CA THR A 37 -8.84 19.13 0.14
C THR A 37 -7.44 19.47 -0.39
N HIS A 38 -7.26 20.71 -0.85
CA HIS A 38 -5.95 21.20 -1.32
C HIS A 38 -5.13 21.92 -0.25
N LYS A 39 -5.77 22.26 0.87
CA LYS A 39 -5.16 22.95 2.02
C LYS A 39 -5.75 22.38 3.30
N GLU A 40 -5.13 22.67 4.43
CA GLU A 40 -5.70 22.34 5.73
C GLU A 40 -7.04 23.07 5.90
N VAL A 41 -8.10 22.31 6.19
CA VAL A 41 -9.46 22.83 6.33
C VAL A 41 -10.13 22.14 7.51
N ASP A 42 -10.73 22.94 8.38
CA ASP A 42 -11.62 22.43 9.41
C ASP A 42 -13.02 22.20 8.83
N GLN A 43 -13.42 20.94 8.74
CA GLN A 43 -14.72 20.55 8.24
C GLN A 43 -15.64 20.13 9.39
N VAL A 44 -16.81 20.76 9.48
CA VAL A 44 -17.84 20.38 10.46
C VAL A 44 -18.61 19.16 9.93
N VAL A 45 -18.62 18.08 10.71
CA VAL A 45 -19.35 16.85 10.40
C VAL A 45 -20.24 16.48 11.59
N GLY A 46 -21.54 16.70 11.44
CA GLY A 46 -22.50 16.56 12.53
C GLY A 46 -22.26 17.61 13.62
N ARG A 47 -21.80 17.18 14.81
CA ARG A 47 -21.48 18.05 15.97
C ARG A 47 -19.98 18.09 16.28
N GLN A 48 -19.14 17.59 15.39
CA GLN A 48 -17.69 17.50 15.58
C GLN A 48 -16.98 18.30 14.49
N ILE A 49 -15.87 18.93 14.87
CA ILE A 49 -14.94 19.57 13.94
C ILE A 49 -13.86 18.55 13.60
N VAL A 50 -13.65 18.32 12.31
CA VAL A 50 -12.62 17.43 11.79
C VAL A 50 -11.59 18.28 11.08
N ASN A 51 -10.38 18.33 11.61
CA ASN A 51 -9.25 18.96 10.93
C ASN A 51 -8.77 18.04 9.80
N LEU A 52 -8.90 18.50 8.56
CA LEU A 52 -8.47 17.77 7.37
C LEU A 52 -7.17 18.34 6.85
N LYS A 53 -6.20 17.47 6.64
CA LYS A 53 -4.95 17.80 5.94
C LYS A 53 -5.16 17.81 4.43
N PRO A 54 -4.27 18.44 3.66
CA PRO A 54 -4.28 18.34 2.22
C PRO A 54 -4.27 16.86 1.76
N GLY A 55 -5.02 16.55 0.70
CA GLY A 55 -5.21 15.18 0.23
C GLY A 55 -6.25 14.37 1.03
N GLN A 56 -6.91 14.95 2.04
CA GLN A 56 -7.92 14.29 2.85
C GLN A 56 -9.33 14.79 2.57
N PHE A 57 -10.32 13.93 2.82
CA PHE A 57 -11.72 14.33 2.84
C PHE A 57 -12.56 13.42 3.74
N VAL A 58 -13.69 13.95 4.22
CA VAL A 58 -14.67 13.14 4.97
C VAL A 58 -15.74 12.60 4.04
N THR A 59 -16.06 11.32 4.19
CA THR A 59 -17.24 10.73 3.57
C THR A 59 -17.77 9.55 4.41
N GLY A 60 -18.85 8.93 3.95
CA GLY A 60 -19.36 7.68 4.48
C GLY A 60 -19.95 6.84 3.37
N ARG A 61 -20.02 5.52 3.57
CA ARG A 61 -20.48 4.56 2.56
C ARG A 61 -21.78 4.98 1.86
N HIS A 62 -22.79 5.37 2.63
CA HIS A 62 -24.10 5.77 2.08
C HIS A 62 -24.06 7.12 1.34
N SER A 63 -23.27 8.09 1.84
CA SER A 63 -23.08 9.39 1.15
C SER A 63 -22.34 9.19 -0.17
N ALA A 64 -21.22 8.45 -0.18
CA ALA A 64 -20.47 8.14 -1.39
C ALA A 64 -21.33 7.36 -2.41
N SER A 65 -22.10 6.38 -1.94
CA SER A 65 -23.05 5.60 -2.74
C SER A 65 -24.08 6.49 -3.45
N LYS A 66 -24.66 7.46 -2.72
CA LYS A 66 -25.61 8.43 -3.28
C LYS A 66 -24.97 9.36 -4.31
N GLU A 67 -23.77 9.87 -4.03
CA GLU A 67 -23.05 10.79 -4.93
C GLU A 67 -22.57 10.10 -6.22
N LEU A 68 -22.09 8.86 -6.12
CA LEU A 68 -21.55 8.11 -7.26
C LEU A 68 -22.64 7.38 -8.07
N GLY A 69 -23.83 7.18 -7.49
CA GLY A 69 -24.92 6.41 -8.09
C GLY A 69 -24.70 4.89 -8.01
N PHE A 70 -23.87 4.41 -7.08
CA PHE A 70 -23.60 2.99 -6.87
C PHE A 70 -24.41 2.43 -5.71
N LYS A 71 -24.59 1.10 -5.67
CA LYS A 71 -25.09 0.43 -4.45
C LYS A 71 -24.08 0.61 -3.32
N SER A 72 -24.58 0.67 -2.07
CA SER A 72 -23.71 0.87 -0.90
C SER A 72 -22.70 -0.28 -0.71
N SER A 73 -23.05 -1.53 -1.06
CA SER A 73 -22.12 -2.66 -1.09
C SER A 73 -21.01 -2.44 -2.13
N THR A 74 -21.38 -2.17 -3.38
CA THR A 74 -20.42 -1.88 -4.46
C THR A 74 -19.48 -0.73 -4.10
N THR A 75 -20.01 0.34 -3.49
CA THR A 75 -19.19 1.47 -3.02
C THR A 75 -18.15 1.02 -2.00
N ASN A 76 -18.55 0.16 -1.05
CA ASN A 76 -17.65 -0.41 -0.05
C ASN A 76 -16.58 -1.31 -0.69
N ASP A 77 -16.96 -2.13 -1.66
CA ASP A 77 -16.05 -3.01 -2.39
C ASP A 77 -15.02 -2.21 -3.18
N LEU A 78 -15.44 -1.13 -3.85
CA LEU A 78 -14.54 -0.22 -4.55
C LEU A 78 -13.59 0.50 -3.60
N PHE A 79 -14.05 0.95 -2.44
CA PHE A 79 -13.16 1.52 -1.42
C PHE A 79 -12.13 0.50 -0.91
N ASN A 80 -12.55 -0.75 -0.69
CA ASN A 80 -11.65 -1.82 -0.29
C ASN A 80 -10.64 -2.16 -1.38
N GLN A 81 -11.05 -2.15 -2.66
CA GLN A 81 -10.14 -2.32 -3.79
C GLN A 81 -9.14 -1.17 -3.86
N LEU A 82 -9.59 0.08 -3.76
CA LEU A 82 -8.68 1.23 -3.78
C LEU A 82 -7.70 1.21 -2.60
N LYS A 83 -8.18 0.78 -1.42
CA LYS A 83 -7.36 0.59 -0.23
C LYS A 83 -6.35 -0.54 -0.41
N PHE A 84 -6.77 -1.67 -0.99
CA PHE A 84 -5.91 -2.82 -1.26
C PHE A 84 -4.79 -2.47 -2.24
N ASN A 85 -5.09 -1.67 -3.25
CA ASN A 85 -4.11 -1.16 -4.22
C ASN A 85 -3.26 0.02 -3.67
N ASN A 86 -3.34 0.32 -2.37
CA ASN A 86 -2.60 1.40 -1.71
C ASN A 86 -2.78 2.80 -2.33
N ILE A 87 -3.96 3.07 -2.90
CA ILE A 87 -4.27 4.39 -3.49
C ILE A 87 -4.87 5.32 -2.44
N ILE A 88 -5.63 4.76 -1.51
CA ILE A 88 -6.26 5.49 -0.42
C ILE A 88 -6.03 4.80 0.93
N SER A 89 -6.00 5.58 2.00
CA SER A 89 -6.18 5.10 3.36
C SER A 89 -7.55 5.54 3.89
N ILE A 90 -8.16 4.71 4.73
CA ILE A 90 -9.49 4.95 5.27
C ILE A 90 -9.44 4.80 6.79
N ASN A 91 -9.64 5.91 7.48
CA ASN A 91 -9.78 5.97 8.94
C ASN A 91 -11.26 6.18 9.29
N SER A 92 -11.91 5.11 9.71
CA SER A 92 -13.35 5.12 10.01
C SER A 92 -13.62 5.28 11.51
N ASN A 93 -14.67 6.01 11.83
CA ASN A 93 -15.33 5.98 13.13
C ASN A 93 -16.81 5.58 12.95
N ASN A 94 -17.57 5.55 14.05
CA ASN A 94 -18.98 5.13 14.02
C ASN A 94 -19.91 6.01 13.16
N LYS A 95 -19.47 7.18 12.71
CA LYS A 95 -20.30 8.17 11.99
C LYS A 95 -19.80 8.49 10.60
N PHE A 96 -18.48 8.52 10.39
CA PHE A 96 -17.86 8.91 9.14
C PHE A 96 -16.49 8.24 8.97
N SER A 97 -15.96 8.35 7.76
CA SER A 97 -14.62 7.92 7.40
C SER A 97 -13.83 9.11 6.86
N VAL A 98 -12.61 9.29 7.35
CA VAL A 98 -11.63 10.19 6.75
C VAL A 98 -10.84 9.37 5.74
N ILE A 99 -10.93 9.78 4.48
CA ILE A 99 -10.17 9.18 3.39
C ILE A 99 -8.97 10.05 3.11
N THR A 100 -7.78 9.45 3.01
CA THR A 100 -6.54 10.13 2.61
C THR A 100 -6.07 9.54 1.29
N LEU A 101 -5.82 10.38 0.30
CA LEU A 101 -5.14 9.96 -0.93
C LEU A 101 -3.66 9.76 -0.66
N ILE A 102 -3.17 8.56 -0.96
CA ILE A 102 -1.77 8.21 -0.78
C ILE A 102 -0.99 8.77 -1.98
N GLY A 103 0.05 9.58 -1.72
CA GLY A 103 0.91 10.16 -2.77
C GLY A 103 0.52 11.56 -3.22
N TRP A 104 -0.53 12.12 -2.63
CA TRP A 104 -1.04 13.45 -2.93
C TRP A 104 0.02 14.57 -2.78
N ASP A 105 0.85 14.48 -1.73
CA ASP A 105 1.90 15.48 -1.44
C ASP A 105 2.94 15.59 -2.57
N ILE A 106 3.27 14.46 -3.21
CA ILE A 106 4.28 14.42 -4.28
C ILE A 106 3.74 15.10 -5.53
N GLU A 107 2.46 14.90 -5.84
CA GLU A 107 1.83 15.37 -7.06
C GLU A 107 1.61 16.89 -7.07
N GLN A 108 1.42 17.52 -5.90
CA GLN A 108 1.28 18.98 -5.79
C GLN A 108 2.63 19.72 -5.74
N VAL A 109 3.69 19.10 -5.23
CA VAL A 109 5.05 19.69 -5.22
C VAL A 109 5.58 19.94 -6.63
N TYR A 110 5.20 19.10 -7.62
CA TYR A 110 5.54 19.35 -9.03
C TYR A 110 4.81 20.57 -9.62
N GLN A 111 3.68 21.01 -9.05
CA GLN A 111 2.92 22.16 -9.54
C GLN A 111 3.51 23.51 -9.08
N GLU A 112 4.14 23.56 -7.90
CA GLU A 112 4.70 24.80 -7.34
C GLU A 112 6.12 25.12 -7.82
N GLY A 113 6.71 24.32 -8.72
CA GLY A 113 7.96 24.66 -9.39
C GLY A 113 9.17 24.88 -8.46
N THR A 114 9.16 24.34 -7.24
CA THR A 114 10.29 24.50 -6.32
C THR A 114 11.18 23.26 -6.38
N VAL A 115 12.30 23.37 -7.08
CA VAL A 115 13.46 22.49 -6.87
C VAL A 115 13.99 22.77 -5.47
N ILE A 116 13.55 22.02 -4.46
CA ILE A 116 14.16 22.10 -3.14
C ILE A 116 15.45 21.27 -3.17
N LYS A 117 16.55 21.94 -3.53
CA LYS A 117 17.87 21.62 -2.98
C LYS A 117 17.89 22.11 -1.53
N ASP A 118 18.17 21.18 -0.62
CA ASP A 118 18.76 21.43 0.70
C ASP A 118 18.24 22.62 1.52
N SER A 119 17.16 22.43 2.28
CA SER A 119 17.03 23.02 3.62
C SER A 119 15.75 22.59 4.33
N ILE A 120 15.86 21.90 5.47
CA ILE A 120 15.13 22.22 6.70
C ILE A 120 15.98 21.71 7.86
N ARG A 121 16.36 22.64 8.73
CA ARG A 121 17.23 22.44 9.89
C ARG A 121 16.50 21.67 10.97
N ILE A 122 17.23 20.72 11.56
CA ILE A 122 16.84 19.85 12.66
C ILE A 122 16.65 20.68 13.93
N GLY A 123 15.43 20.69 14.47
CA GLY A 123 15.12 21.10 15.84
C GLY A 123 14.75 19.87 16.65
N ASN A 124 15.73 19.28 17.35
CA ASN A 124 15.52 18.18 18.29
C ASN A 124 14.74 18.68 19.51
N LYS A 125 13.55 18.12 19.76
CA LYS A 125 13.06 17.87 21.13
C LYS A 125 12.35 16.52 21.17
N SER A 126 13.00 15.62 21.89
CA SER A 126 12.55 14.31 22.33
C SER A 126 11.39 14.44 23.32
N ASP A 127 10.39 13.57 23.23
CA ASP A 127 9.74 12.99 24.42
C ASP A 127 9.19 11.59 24.08
N ASN A 128 9.57 10.65 24.94
CA ASN A 128 9.24 9.23 24.92
C ASN A 128 7.87 9.00 25.59
N THR A 129 6.96 8.32 24.91
CA THR A 129 5.97 7.44 25.57
C THR A 129 5.66 6.24 24.68
N PHE A 130 5.95 5.05 25.19
CA PHE A 130 5.59 3.76 24.62
C PHE A 130 4.08 3.52 24.82
N GLY A 131 3.38 3.20 23.73
CA GLY A 131 1.98 2.76 23.75
C GLY A 131 1.72 1.84 22.55
N THR A 132 1.47 0.57 22.83
CA THR A 132 1.12 -0.50 21.91
C THR A 132 -0.12 -0.13 21.10
N ASN A 133 -0.06 -0.19 19.77
CA ASN A 133 -1.16 -0.62 18.88
C ASN A 133 -0.68 -0.72 17.42
N ASN A 134 -0.97 -1.86 16.80
CA ASN A 134 -0.67 -2.17 15.41
C ASN A 134 -1.41 -1.23 14.45
N ASN A 135 -0.67 -0.34 13.79
CA ASN A 135 -1.09 0.32 12.56
C ASN A 135 0.15 0.92 11.88
N LEU A 136 0.88 0.09 11.15
CA LEU A 136 1.75 0.58 10.09
C LEU A 136 0.93 0.60 8.81
N ASN A 137 0.83 1.78 8.20
CA ASN A 137 0.90 1.97 6.75
C ASN A 137 0.75 3.47 6.47
N ASN A 138 1.89 4.16 6.48
CA ASN A 138 2.03 5.56 6.06
C ASN A 138 3.18 5.59 5.04
N LEU A 139 2.86 5.48 3.74
CA LEU A 139 3.80 5.06 2.71
C LEU A 139 4.24 6.18 1.75
N ASN A 140 4.27 7.44 2.18
CA ASN A 140 4.94 8.52 1.42
C ASN A 140 5.82 9.44 2.27
N ASN A 141 6.22 8.97 3.45
CA ASN A 141 7.33 9.53 4.21
C ASN A 141 8.02 8.39 4.98
N LEU A 142 8.43 7.33 4.27
CA LEU A 142 9.21 6.26 4.90
C LEU A 142 10.57 6.84 5.28
N ASN A 143 10.74 7.16 6.55
CA ASN A 143 12.03 7.47 7.12
C ASN A 143 12.88 6.20 7.09
N ASN A 144 14.21 6.30 7.25
CA ASN A 144 15.07 5.11 7.36
C ASN A 144 14.58 4.12 8.44
N LYS A 145 13.85 4.60 9.46
CA LYS A 145 13.23 3.78 10.50
C LYS A 145 12.09 2.90 9.96
N ASP A 146 11.30 3.40 9.02
CA ASP A 146 10.17 2.65 8.48
C ASP A 146 10.64 1.56 7.52
N TYR A 147 11.65 1.86 6.68
CA TYR A 147 12.32 0.84 5.88
C TYR A 147 13.00 -0.22 6.75
N ALA A 148 13.56 0.17 7.90
CA ALA A 148 14.11 -0.77 8.85
C ALA A 148 13.01 -1.69 9.42
N GLN A 149 11.85 -1.13 9.76
CA GLN A 149 10.71 -1.91 10.26
C GLN A 149 10.14 -2.86 9.20
N MET A 150 9.96 -2.39 7.97
CA MET A 150 9.55 -3.23 6.84
C MET A 150 10.57 -4.34 6.58
N ALA A 151 11.86 -4.04 6.67
CA ALA A 151 12.92 -5.04 6.57
C ALA A 151 12.85 -6.09 7.69
N GLU A 152 12.48 -5.71 8.91
CA GLU A 152 12.25 -6.66 10.00
C GLU A 152 11.03 -7.55 9.75
N GLN A 153 9.95 -7.01 9.18
CA GLN A 153 8.76 -7.79 8.80
C GLN A 153 9.11 -8.83 7.72
N LEU A 154 9.80 -8.42 6.65
CA LEU A 154 10.28 -9.33 5.61
C LEU A 154 11.30 -10.34 6.15
N TRP A 155 12.16 -9.92 7.08
CA TRP A 155 13.07 -10.83 7.76
C TRP A 155 12.31 -11.86 8.59
N SER A 156 11.16 -11.51 9.20
CA SER A 156 10.35 -12.40 10.04
C SER A 156 9.72 -13.55 9.26
N ILE A 157 9.40 -13.38 7.99
CA ILE A 157 8.84 -14.44 7.14
C ILE A 157 9.91 -15.39 6.55
N TYR A 158 11.17 -14.97 6.48
CA TYR A 158 12.23 -15.76 5.84
C TYR A 158 12.60 -17.06 6.62
N PRO A 159 12.68 -18.25 6.01
CA PRO A 159 12.77 -19.53 6.74
C PRO A 159 14.07 -19.70 7.54
N LYS A 160 15.20 -19.16 7.08
CA LYS A 160 16.52 -19.36 7.71
C LYS A 160 17.12 -18.07 8.25
N LYS A 161 17.07 -17.87 9.57
CA LYS A 161 17.54 -16.64 10.24
C LYS A 161 19.07 -16.52 10.38
N LYS A 162 19.85 -16.86 9.34
CA LYS A 162 21.32 -16.70 9.30
C LYS A 162 21.72 -15.57 8.35
N GLY A 163 22.73 -14.77 8.73
CA GLY A 163 23.21 -13.64 7.92
C GLY A 163 22.41 -12.33 8.11
N LYS A 164 21.66 -12.18 9.21
CA LYS A 164 20.75 -11.05 9.46
C LYS A 164 21.40 -9.68 9.23
N ALA A 165 22.61 -9.45 9.72
CA ALA A 165 23.26 -8.13 9.62
C ALA A 165 23.41 -7.66 8.16
N LYS A 166 23.84 -8.55 7.26
CA LYS A 166 23.99 -8.24 5.82
C LYS A 166 22.63 -8.14 5.13
N ALA A 167 21.69 -9.03 5.47
CA ALA A 167 20.33 -8.99 4.93
C ALA A 167 19.61 -7.69 5.29
N MET A 168 19.64 -7.27 6.55
CA MET A 168 19.01 -6.03 7.03
C MET A 168 19.62 -4.76 6.41
N ALA A 169 20.87 -4.82 5.94
CA ALA A 169 21.47 -3.71 5.18
C ALA A 169 21.03 -3.66 3.70
N LYS A 170 20.60 -4.80 3.15
CA LYS A 170 20.18 -4.97 1.73
C LYS A 170 18.68 -4.80 1.54
N ILE A 171 17.85 -5.41 2.39
CA ILE A 171 16.38 -5.42 2.26
C ILE A 171 15.79 -4.00 2.12
N PRO A 172 16.18 -2.99 2.93
CA PRO A 172 15.73 -1.61 2.73
C PRO A 172 16.00 -1.04 1.33
N LYS A 173 17.12 -1.41 0.72
CA LYS A 173 17.49 -0.95 -0.63
C LYS A 173 16.61 -1.64 -1.68
N LEU A 174 16.35 -2.94 -1.50
CA LEU A 174 15.46 -3.71 -2.37
C LEU A 174 14.02 -3.22 -2.32
N ILE A 175 13.51 -2.86 -1.13
CA ILE A 175 12.16 -2.29 -0.97
C ILE A 175 12.03 -0.98 -1.78
N LYS A 176 13.10 -0.18 -1.86
CA LYS A 176 13.11 1.05 -2.66
C LYS A 176 13.07 0.80 -4.17
N GLU A 177 13.56 -0.35 -4.61
CA GLU A 177 13.70 -0.70 -6.02
C GLU A 177 12.48 -1.48 -6.55
N PHE A 178 12.01 -2.48 -5.82
CA PHE A 178 10.98 -3.44 -6.25
C PHE A 178 9.69 -3.38 -5.41
N SER A 179 9.53 -2.40 -4.52
CA SER A 179 8.43 -2.35 -3.53
C SER A 179 8.48 -3.46 -2.45
N TYR A 180 7.72 -3.25 -1.36
CA TYR A 180 7.63 -4.23 -0.27
C TYR A 180 6.86 -5.49 -0.69
N GLU A 181 5.77 -5.34 -1.43
CA GLU A 181 4.87 -6.45 -1.76
C GLU A 181 5.50 -7.45 -2.72
N GLU A 182 6.24 -6.96 -3.72
CA GLU A 182 6.97 -7.82 -4.65
C GLU A 182 8.03 -8.63 -3.92
N LEU A 183 8.77 -7.98 -3.00
CA LEU A 183 9.78 -8.65 -2.20
C LEU A 183 9.17 -9.64 -1.20
N GLU A 184 7.99 -9.34 -0.65
CA GLU A 184 7.22 -10.27 0.18
C GLU A 184 6.79 -11.51 -0.62
N ARG A 185 6.26 -11.32 -1.85
CA ARG A 185 5.90 -12.42 -2.75
C ARG A 185 7.11 -13.29 -3.08
N ALA A 186 8.24 -12.68 -3.40
CA ALA A 186 9.49 -13.39 -3.69
C ALA A 186 9.95 -14.26 -2.51
N ILE A 187 9.87 -13.75 -1.27
CA ILE A 187 10.22 -14.53 -0.08
C ILE A 187 9.23 -15.68 0.14
N LYS A 188 7.93 -15.46 -0.07
CA LYS A 188 6.91 -16.51 0.08
C LYS A 188 7.13 -17.65 -0.90
N ARG A 189 7.30 -17.35 -2.20
CA ARG A 189 7.63 -18.34 -3.23
C ARG A 189 8.85 -19.18 -2.84
N TYR A 190 9.92 -18.52 -2.40
CA TYR A 190 11.12 -19.21 -1.93
C TYR A 190 10.87 -20.10 -0.69
N THR A 191 10.06 -19.61 0.24
CA THR A 191 9.72 -20.34 1.48
C THR A 191 8.89 -21.58 1.17
N ASP A 192 7.96 -21.48 0.23
CA ASP A 192 7.13 -22.59 -0.22
C ASP A 192 7.96 -23.61 -1.00
N GLU A 193 8.86 -23.19 -1.90
CA GLU A 193 9.76 -24.10 -2.63
C GLU A 193 10.72 -24.87 -1.69
N THR A 194 11.10 -24.24 -0.59
CA THR A 194 12.01 -24.83 0.41
C THR A 194 11.29 -25.56 1.55
N LYS A 195 9.96 -25.57 1.54
CA LYS A 195 9.14 -26.22 2.56
C LYS A 195 9.35 -27.74 2.50
N GLY A 196 9.86 -28.30 3.59
CA GLY A 196 10.20 -29.73 3.67
C GLY A 196 11.61 -30.10 3.19
N ARG A 197 12.43 -29.13 2.75
CA ARG A 197 13.87 -29.37 2.48
C ARG A 197 14.68 -29.26 3.76
N ASP A 198 15.79 -30.00 3.85
CA ASP A 198 16.72 -29.87 4.96
C ASP A 198 17.29 -28.45 5.06
N THR A 199 17.48 -27.97 6.29
CA THR A 199 17.96 -26.62 6.58
C THR A 199 19.32 -26.27 5.95
N GLN A 200 20.10 -27.26 5.53
CA GLN A 200 21.36 -27.07 4.81
C GLN A 200 21.17 -26.56 3.37
N TYR A 201 20.09 -26.94 2.70
CA TYR A 201 19.78 -26.54 1.32
C TYR A 201 19.04 -25.20 1.23
N ILE A 202 18.57 -24.68 2.37
CA ILE A 202 17.99 -23.35 2.45
C ILE A 202 19.14 -22.33 2.42
N LYS A 203 19.12 -21.42 1.44
CA LYS A 203 20.03 -20.29 1.30
C LYS A 203 20.02 -19.49 2.61
N GLN A 204 21.18 -18.93 2.96
CA GLN A 204 21.24 -17.98 4.07
C GLN A 204 20.64 -16.66 3.61
N GLY A 205 20.11 -15.87 4.54
CA GLY A 205 19.43 -14.63 4.21
C GLY A 205 20.33 -13.65 3.45
N ASP A 206 21.61 -13.59 3.78
CA ASP A 206 22.57 -12.77 3.05
C ASP A 206 22.73 -13.20 1.58
N THR A 207 22.74 -14.50 1.31
CA THR A 207 22.89 -15.06 -0.03
C THR A 207 21.62 -14.83 -0.85
N PHE A 208 20.45 -15.02 -0.23
CA PHE A 208 19.16 -14.78 -0.87
C PHE A 208 18.96 -13.31 -1.21
N PHE A 209 19.08 -12.40 -0.25
CA PHE A 209 18.88 -10.96 -0.48
C PHE A 209 20.03 -10.29 -1.26
N ASN A 210 21.13 -11.00 -1.55
CA ASN A 210 22.17 -10.47 -2.42
C ASN A 210 21.83 -10.66 -3.91
N VAL A 211 21.45 -11.88 -4.30
CA VAL A 211 21.22 -12.26 -5.71
C VAL A 211 20.08 -13.29 -5.85
N GLY A 212 19.88 -14.15 -4.87
CA GLY A 212 18.93 -15.26 -4.96
C GLY A 212 17.45 -14.86 -4.99
N TYR A 213 17.09 -13.61 -4.69
CA TYR A 213 15.73 -13.11 -4.78
C TYR A 213 15.27 -12.87 -6.23
N VAL A 214 16.22 -12.66 -7.15
CA VAL A 214 15.96 -12.25 -8.54
C VAL A 214 15.09 -13.28 -9.28
N ASP A 215 15.33 -14.57 -9.04
CA ASP A 215 14.57 -15.68 -9.65
C ASP A 215 13.10 -15.74 -9.19
N TYR A 216 12.78 -15.08 -8.06
CA TYR A 216 11.45 -15.10 -7.45
C TYR A 216 10.70 -13.78 -7.58
N LEU A 217 11.28 -12.79 -8.29
CA LEU A 217 10.61 -11.55 -8.66
C LEU A 217 9.53 -11.82 -9.70
N ASP A 218 8.49 -10.97 -9.75
CA ASP A 218 7.32 -11.21 -10.59
C ASP A 218 7.66 -11.33 -12.08
N ASP A 219 8.65 -10.56 -12.56
CA ASP A 219 9.08 -10.58 -13.96
C ASP A 219 9.87 -11.85 -14.34
N ASN A 220 10.50 -12.52 -13.38
CA ASN A 220 11.40 -13.65 -13.62
C ASN A 220 10.85 -14.99 -13.13
N TYR A 221 9.77 -14.97 -12.34
CA TYR A 221 9.25 -16.17 -11.71
C TYR A 221 8.63 -17.11 -12.73
N GLN A 222 9.10 -18.35 -12.75
CA GLN A 222 8.48 -19.45 -13.48
C GLN A 222 7.86 -20.41 -12.45
N PRO A 223 6.53 -20.61 -12.46
CA PRO A 223 5.87 -21.56 -11.58
C PRO A 223 6.47 -22.96 -11.76
N THR A 224 6.59 -23.71 -10.68
CA THR A 224 6.99 -25.12 -10.79
C THR A 224 5.76 -25.99 -11.08
N GLU A 225 5.92 -27.11 -11.78
CA GLU A 225 4.83 -28.05 -12.11
C GLU A 225 3.97 -28.44 -10.88
N ARG A 226 4.58 -28.51 -9.69
CA ARG A 226 3.88 -28.79 -8.42
C ARG A 226 2.95 -27.66 -7.98
N GLU A 227 3.32 -26.41 -8.22
CA GLU A 227 2.49 -25.26 -7.86
C GLU A 227 1.32 -25.11 -8.82
N GLU A 228 1.51 -25.41 -10.10
CA GLU A 228 0.44 -25.46 -11.09
C GLU A 228 -0.59 -26.54 -10.72
N GLU A 229 -0.13 -27.74 -10.31
CA GLU A 229 -1.03 -28.80 -9.82
C GLU A 229 -1.81 -28.37 -8.57
N ASP A 230 -1.17 -27.72 -7.59
CA ASP A 230 -1.82 -27.23 -6.38
C ASP A 230 -2.85 -26.12 -6.66
N GLU A 231 -2.59 -25.23 -7.62
CA GLU A 231 -3.55 -24.22 -8.07
C GLU A 231 -4.75 -24.84 -8.78
N ILE A 232 -4.52 -25.79 -9.69
CA ILE A 232 -5.57 -26.53 -10.38
C ILE A 232 -6.45 -27.28 -9.36
N ILE A 233 -5.84 -27.96 -8.37
CA ILE A 233 -6.59 -28.69 -7.33
C ILE A 233 -7.44 -27.72 -6.49
N LYS A 234 -6.91 -26.54 -6.13
CA LYS A 234 -7.68 -25.51 -5.43
C LYS A 234 -8.86 -25.02 -6.26
N GLU A 235 -8.64 -24.74 -7.54
CA GLU A 235 -9.70 -24.26 -8.44
C GLU A 235 -10.80 -25.31 -8.62
N PHE A 236 -10.43 -26.59 -8.77
CA PHE A 236 -11.39 -27.69 -8.79
C PHE A 236 -12.19 -27.83 -7.48
N GLN A 237 -11.54 -27.64 -6.33
CA GLN A 237 -12.22 -27.66 -5.02
C GLN A 237 -13.20 -26.49 -4.85
N GLU A 238 -12.84 -25.30 -5.32
CA GLU A 238 -13.72 -24.12 -5.29
C GLU A 238 -14.92 -24.26 -6.24
N ILE A 239 -14.72 -24.81 -7.44
CA ILE A 239 -15.78 -25.12 -8.39
C ILE A 239 -16.76 -26.14 -7.79
N ASN A 240 -16.25 -27.23 -7.22
CA ASN A 240 -17.09 -28.26 -6.59
C ASN A 240 -17.88 -27.71 -5.40
N LYS A 241 -17.34 -26.74 -4.66
CA LYS A 241 -18.07 -26.07 -3.57
C LYS A 241 -19.13 -25.08 -4.05
N LYS A 242 -18.98 -24.54 -5.27
CA LYS A 242 -19.88 -23.56 -5.87
C LYS A 242 -21.05 -24.20 -6.61
N TYR A 243 -20.86 -25.41 -7.13
CA TYR A 243 -21.84 -26.11 -7.97
C TYR A 243 -22.27 -27.49 -7.45
N GLY A 244 -21.71 -27.97 -6.35
CA GLY A 244 -22.18 -29.13 -5.58
C GLY A 244 -23.01 -28.71 -4.37
#